data_AF-A0A498S943-F1
#
_entry.id   AF-A0A498S943-F1
#
_cell.length_a   1.000
_cell.length_b   1.000
_cell.length_c   1.000
_cell.angle_alpha   90.00
_cell.angle_beta   90.00
_cell.angle_gamma   90.00
#
_symmetry.space_group_name_H-M   'P 1'
#
loop_
_entity.id
_entity.type
_entity.pdbx_description
1 polymer ?
#
loop_
_entity_poly.entity_id
_entity_poly.type
_entity_poly.pdbx_seq_one_letter_code
_entity_poly.pdbx_strand_id
1 'polypeptide(L)'
;MPLVDVPDANIDPDGVFKYILIKVTEKASKEEKLIVRGYARCAYHGDVLDETEKELGPDYELLCLGGGRIKHESKNHTILVYGYSQGYGPANHQKSVDILKKKYPDYKITFSNEGWILSASNILHSMSLENIPDVDIDPEGLFKYIMIKVTSKSTGNEKWIVRGYKHCKWHKNIFEQTEKEIGSSFSLKCVGGGRINHEPQKKSLLVYGYSQRYGPAKHEQAVNLLQKKYPEYKITYSYDGY
;
A
#
# COMPACT_ATOMS: atom_id res chain seq x y z
N MET A 1 -5.47 -22.77 -29.87
CA MET A 1 -6.53 -21.76 -29.69
C MET A 1 -5.88 -20.40 -29.83
N PRO A 2 -6.41 -19.44 -30.60
CA PRO A 2 -5.88 -18.08 -30.66
C PRO A 2 -6.19 -17.31 -29.36
N LEU A 3 -5.39 -16.31 -29.02
CA LEU A 3 -5.49 -15.57 -27.75
C LEU A 3 -6.88 -14.92 -27.51
N VAL A 4 -7.56 -14.54 -28.60
CA VAL A 4 -8.92 -13.98 -28.57
C VAL A 4 -9.97 -14.97 -28.04
N ASP A 5 -9.78 -16.26 -28.26
CA ASP A 5 -10.73 -17.32 -27.87
C ASP A 5 -10.54 -17.76 -26.41
N VAL A 6 -9.40 -17.42 -25.79
CA VAL A 6 -9.19 -17.68 -24.37
C VAL A 6 -10.25 -16.92 -23.56
N PRO A 7 -10.96 -17.49 -22.59
CA PRO A 7 -11.92 -16.71 -21.81
C PRO A 7 -11.21 -15.67 -20.91
N ASP A 8 -11.65 -14.41 -20.94
CA ASP A 8 -11.13 -13.34 -20.07
C ASP A 8 -11.32 -13.68 -18.58
N ALA A 9 -12.43 -14.32 -18.22
CA ALA A 9 -12.66 -14.85 -16.89
C ALA A 9 -13.16 -16.30 -16.94
N ASN A 10 -12.60 -17.17 -16.12
CA ASN A 10 -13.13 -18.50 -15.84
C ASN A 10 -13.08 -18.73 -14.32
N ILE A 11 -14.24 -18.69 -13.67
CA ILE A 11 -14.38 -18.82 -12.23
C ILE A 11 -15.56 -19.74 -11.91
N ASP A 12 -15.50 -20.44 -10.78
CA ASP A 12 -16.61 -21.28 -10.34
C ASP A 12 -17.90 -20.44 -10.12
N PRO A 13 -19.09 -21.01 -10.40
CA PRO A 13 -20.34 -20.25 -10.48
C PRO A 13 -20.91 -19.83 -9.13
N ASP A 14 -20.42 -20.38 -8.01
CA ASP A 14 -20.85 -20.02 -6.66
C ASP A 14 -19.78 -20.42 -5.63
N GLY A 15 -19.84 -19.82 -4.44
CA GLY A 15 -18.99 -20.15 -3.30
C GLY A 15 -17.84 -19.17 -3.05
N VAL A 16 -16.92 -19.57 -2.15
CA VAL A 16 -15.73 -18.80 -1.77
C VAL A 16 -14.47 -19.57 -2.15
N PHE A 17 -13.62 -18.99 -2.99
CA PHE A 17 -12.47 -19.69 -3.54
C PHE A 17 -11.29 -18.75 -3.82
N LYS A 18 -10.10 -19.34 -4.00
CA LYS A 18 -8.89 -18.59 -4.35
C LYS A 18 -8.93 -18.22 -5.83
N TYR A 19 -8.37 -17.07 -6.16
CA TYR A 19 -8.28 -16.60 -7.53
C TYR A 19 -6.92 -15.95 -7.79
N ILE A 20 -6.49 -15.95 -9.06
CA ILE A 20 -5.31 -15.25 -9.54
C ILE A 20 -5.63 -14.37 -10.76
N LEU A 21 -4.88 -13.28 -10.89
CA LEU A 21 -4.84 -12.43 -12.07
C LEU A 21 -3.60 -12.81 -12.87
N ILE A 22 -3.76 -13.16 -14.14
CA ILE A 22 -2.69 -13.68 -14.98
C ILE A 22 -2.54 -12.78 -16.20
N LYS A 23 -1.30 -12.44 -16.56
CA LYS A 23 -0.97 -11.94 -17.89
C LYS A 23 -0.60 -13.13 -18.77
N VAL A 24 -1.34 -13.31 -19.85
CA VAL A 24 -1.10 -14.35 -20.85
C VAL A 24 -0.45 -13.68 -22.05
N THR A 25 0.68 -14.22 -22.50
CA THR A 25 1.38 -13.77 -23.71
C THR A 25 1.42 -14.92 -24.70
N GLU A 26 0.86 -14.74 -25.90
CA GLU A 26 0.94 -15.73 -26.98
C GLU A 26 2.35 -15.71 -27.59
N LYS A 27 3.04 -16.86 -27.63
CA LYS A 27 4.46 -16.89 -28.00
C LYS A 27 4.71 -16.50 -29.46
N ALA A 28 3.78 -16.82 -30.35
CA ALA A 28 3.89 -16.60 -31.78
C ALA A 28 3.68 -15.12 -32.16
N SER A 29 2.60 -14.50 -31.69
CA SER A 29 2.22 -13.11 -32.03
C SER A 29 2.82 -12.07 -31.09
N LYS A 30 3.21 -12.47 -29.88
CA LYS A 30 3.56 -11.59 -28.73
C LYS A 30 2.39 -10.73 -28.25
N GLU A 31 1.17 -11.04 -28.65
CA GLU A 31 -0.01 -10.39 -28.09
C GLU A 31 -0.17 -10.78 -26.61
N GLU A 32 -0.67 -9.85 -25.82
CA GLU A 32 -0.85 -10.01 -24.39
C GLU A 32 -2.29 -9.74 -23.98
N LYS A 33 -2.79 -10.49 -23.00
CA LYS A 33 -4.05 -10.17 -22.34
C LYS A 33 -4.06 -10.54 -20.87
N LEU A 34 -4.96 -9.91 -20.13
CA LEU A 34 -5.21 -10.23 -18.73
C LEU A 34 -6.41 -11.15 -18.60
N ILE A 35 -6.25 -12.20 -17.80
CA ILE A 35 -7.33 -13.12 -17.46
C ILE A 35 -7.48 -13.32 -15.96
N VAL A 36 -8.70 -13.67 -15.53
CA VAL A 36 -9.05 -14.03 -14.16
C VAL A 36 -9.38 -15.52 -14.11
N ARG A 37 -8.75 -16.23 -13.17
CA ARG A 37 -8.97 -17.66 -12.93
C ARG A 37 -9.19 -17.90 -11.43
N GLY A 38 -10.14 -18.77 -11.07
CA GLY A 38 -10.41 -19.08 -9.67
C GLY A 38 -11.41 -20.21 -9.46
N TYR A 39 -11.02 -21.22 -8.67
CA TYR A 39 -11.76 -22.47 -8.55
C TYR A 39 -11.80 -22.96 -7.09
N ALA A 40 -12.95 -23.43 -6.63
CA ALA A 40 -13.15 -23.97 -5.28
C ALA A 40 -12.37 -25.26 -5.04
N ARG A 41 -12.11 -26.04 -6.10
CA ARG A 41 -11.27 -27.24 -6.05
C ARG A 41 -9.78 -26.95 -5.82
N CYS A 42 -9.32 -25.73 -6.07
CA CYS A 42 -7.91 -25.35 -5.89
C CYS A 42 -7.65 -24.91 -4.45
N ALA A 43 -6.86 -25.71 -3.72
CA ALA A 43 -6.52 -25.44 -2.34
C ALA A 43 -5.56 -24.24 -2.22
N TYR A 44 -4.73 -24.00 -3.24
CA TYR A 44 -3.73 -22.93 -3.29
C TYR A 44 -3.84 -22.10 -4.57
N HIS A 45 -3.25 -20.90 -4.55
CA HIS A 45 -3.15 -20.05 -5.75
C HIS A 45 -2.28 -20.67 -6.83
N GLY A 46 -1.28 -21.47 -6.45
CA GLY A 46 -0.42 -22.23 -7.37
C GLY A 46 -1.23 -23.26 -8.15
N ASP A 47 -2.13 -23.99 -7.51
CA ASP A 47 -2.99 -24.97 -8.19
C ASP A 47 -3.83 -24.34 -9.31
N VAL A 48 -4.30 -23.10 -9.11
CA VAL A 48 -5.05 -22.36 -10.15
C VAL A 48 -4.14 -22.02 -11.34
N LEU A 49 -2.88 -21.66 -11.08
CA LEU A 49 -1.89 -21.37 -12.12
C LEU A 49 -1.56 -22.65 -12.90
N ASP A 50 -1.21 -23.73 -12.20
CA ASP A 50 -0.88 -25.03 -12.79
C ASP A 50 -2.02 -25.57 -13.67
N GLU A 51 -3.28 -25.41 -13.22
CA GLU A 51 -4.45 -25.79 -14.00
C GLU A 51 -4.61 -24.91 -15.26
N THR A 52 -4.36 -23.60 -15.15
CA THR A 52 -4.43 -22.67 -16.28
C THR A 52 -3.31 -22.94 -17.30
N GLU A 53 -2.10 -23.28 -16.86
CA GLU A 53 -1.00 -23.68 -17.73
C GLU A 53 -1.34 -24.94 -18.53
N LYS A 54 -2.01 -25.92 -17.90
CA LYS A 54 -2.51 -27.12 -18.58
C LYS A 54 -3.65 -26.82 -19.56
N GLU A 55 -4.55 -25.91 -19.19
CA GLU A 55 -5.67 -25.44 -20.04
C GLU A 55 -5.17 -24.80 -21.33
N LEU A 56 -4.19 -23.89 -21.23
CA LEU A 56 -3.70 -23.10 -22.37
C LEU A 56 -2.59 -23.80 -23.16
N GLY A 57 -1.80 -24.64 -22.50
CA GLY A 57 -0.70 -25.37 -23.11
C GLY A 57 0.56 -24.53 -23.39
N PRO A 58 1.55 -25.13 -24.07
CA PRO A 58 2.90 -24.57 -24.17
C PRO A 58 3.03 -23.37 -25.12
N ASP A 59 2.00 -23.06 -25.91
CA ASP A 59 2.02 -21.94 -26.86
C ASP A 59 1.89 -20.56 -26.16
N TYR A 60 1.57 -20.57 -24.87
CA TYR A 60 1.39 -19.39 -24.05
C TYR A 60 2.45 -19.29 -22.95
N GLU A 61 2.81 -18.06 -22.61
CA GLU A 61 3.57 -17.71 -21.42
C GLU A 61 2.62 -17.05 -20.41
N LEU A 62 2.61 -17.56 -19.18
CA LEU A 62 1.71 -17.11 -18.12
C LEU A 62 2.54 -16.44 -17.02
N LEU A 63 2.20 -15.19 -16.72
CA LEU A 63 2.75 -14.45 -15.59
C LEU A 63 1.65 -14.17 -14.58
N CYS A 64 1.72 -14.81 -13.40
CA CYS A 64 0.85 -14.51 -12.28
C CYS A 64 1.18 -13.12 -11.72
N LEU A 65 0.22 -12.19 -11.79
CA LEU A 65 0.34 -10.80 -11.32
C LEU A 65 -0.16 -10.62 -9.87
N GLY A 66 -0.34 -11.73 -9.14
CA GLY A 66 -0.90 -11.76 -7.80
C GLY A 66 -2.24 -12.49 -7.73
N GLY A 67 -2.80 -12.58 -6.52
CA GLY A 67 -4.10 -13.22 -6.31
C GLY A 67 -4.86 -12.72 -5.11
N GLY A 68 -5.91 -13.45 -4.76
CA GLY A 68 -6.79 -13.19 -3.62
C GLY A 68 -7.85 -14.27 -3.48
N ARG A 69 -9.04 -13.89 -3.07
CA ARG A 69 -10.25 -14.71 -2.97
C ARG A 69 -11.40 -14.04 -3.71
N ILE A 70 -12.30 -14.87 -4.21
CA ILE A 70 -13.59 -14.45 -4.74
C ILE A 70 -14.67 -15.10 -3.88
N LYS A 71 -15.66 -14.31 -3.49
CA LYS A 71 -16.96 -14.77 -3.01
C LYS A 71 -17.97 -14.52 -4.11
N HIS A 72 -18.47 -15.59 -4.72
CA HIS A 72 -19.46 -15.55 -5.79
C HIS A 72 -20.80 -16.05 -5.24
N GLU A 73 -21.80 -15.18 -5.21
CA GLU A 73 -23.15 -15.51 -4.74
C GLU A 73 -24.12 -15.35 -5.92
N SER A 74 -24.29 -16.42 -6.69
CA SER A 74 -25.09 -16.42 -7.93
C SER A 74 -26.54 -16.00 -7.68
N LYS A 75 -27.15 -16.47 -6.58
CA LYS A 75 -28.53 -16.14 -6.19
C LYS A 75 -28.77 -14.65 -5.96
N ASN A 76 -27.75 -13.95 -5.47
CA ASN A 76 -27.82 -12.52 -5.16
C ASN A 76 -27.24 -11.66 -6.29
N HIS A 77 -26.75 -12.28 -7.37
CA HIS A 77 -26.00 -11.62 -8.44
C HIS A 77 -24.85 -10.74 -7.89
N THR A 78 -24.13 -11.23 -6.88
CA THR A 78 -23.02 -10.49 -6.26
C THR A 78 -21.70 -11.25 -6.37
N ILE A 79 -20.64 -10.53 -6.71
CA ILE A 79 -19.27 -11.04 -6.66
C ILE A 79 -18.42 -10.06 -5.84
N LEU A 80 -17.67 -10.59 -4.87
CA LEU A 80 -16.70 -9.84 -4.08
C LEU A 80 -15.29 -10.41 -4.30
N VAL A 81 -14.38 -9.58 -4.80
CA VAL A 81 -12.95 -9.90 -4.98
C VAL A 81 -12.14 -9.32 -3.82
N TYR A 82 -11.30 -10.08 -3.11
CA TYR A 82 -10.63 -9.58 -1.91
C TYR A 82 -9.38 -10.36 -1.49
N GLY A 83 -8.63 -9.84 -0.51
CA GLY A 83 -7.51 -10.57 0.13
C GLY A 83 -6.24 -10.62 -0.73
N TYR A 84 -5.37 -11.62 -0.50
CA TYR A 84 -4.10 -11.73 -1.21
C TYR A 84 -3.67 -13.19 -1.44
N SER A 85 -2.71 -13.41 -2.35
CA SER A 85 -1.98 -14.68 -2.47
C SER A 85 -0.75 -14.70 -1.57
N GLN A 86 -0.57 -15.76 -0.79
CA GLN A 86 0.63 -15.92 0.03
C GLN A 86 1.90 -16.09 -0.82
N GLY A 87 1.79 -16.76 -1.98
CA GLY A 87 2.94 -17.01 -2.87
C GLY A 87 3.19 -15.92 -3.90
N TYR A 88 2.15 -15.18 -4.30
CA TYR A 88 2.22 -14.21 -5.42
C TYR A 88 1.89 -12.77 -5.01
N GLY A 89 1.57 -12.53 -3.74
CA GLY A 89 1.12 -11.22 -3.26
C GLY A 89 -0.30 -10.84 -3.71
N PRO A 90 -0.73 -9.60 -3.42
CA PRO A 90 -2.04 -9.10 -3.80
C PRO A 90 -2.10 -8.81 -5.31
N ALA A 91 -3.17 -9.26 -5.97
CA ALA A 91 -3.49 -8.82 -7.34
C ALA A 91 -4.00 -7.37 -7.35
N ASN A 92 -3.94 -6.73 -8.53
CA ASN A 92 -4.77 -5.56 -8.79
C ASN A 92 -6.24 -5.99 -8.92
N HIS A 93 -6.99 -5.93 -7.82
CA HIS A 93 -8.39 -6.38 -7.79
C HIS A 93 -9.30 -5.55 -8.68
N GLN A 94 -9.02 -4.26 -8.88
CA GLN A 94 -9.80 -3.42 -9.79
C GLN A 94 -9.77 -4.00 -11.21
N LYS A 95 -8.58 -4.36 -11.73
CA LYS A 95 -8.45 -5.01 -13.04
C LYS A 95 -9.22 -6.33 -13.10
N SER A 96 -9.21 -7.10 -12.01
CA SER A 96 -9.96 -8.35 -11.92
C SER A 96 -11.48 -8.10 -11.98
N VAL A 97 -11.97 -7.09 -11.28
CA VAL A 97 -13.38 -6.66 -11.32
C VAL A 97 -13.78 -6.16 -12.71
N ASP A 98 -12.94 -5.38 -13.38
CA ASP A 98 -13.24 -4.87 -14.73
C ASP A 98 -13.39 -6.01 -15.74
N ILE A 99 -12.54 -7.04 -15.63
CA ILE A 99 -12.66 -8.26 -16.42
C ILE A 99 -13.94 -9.03 -16.07
N LEU A 100 -14.23 -9.20 -14.78
CA LEU A 100 -15.43 -9.92 -14.33
C LEU A 100 -16.73 -9.21 -14.74
N LYS A 101 -16.76 -7.87 -14.75
CA LYS A 101 -17.93 -7.08 -15.18
C LYS A 101 -18.28 -7.29 -16.64
N LYS A 102 -17.29 -7.55 -17.50
CA LYS A 102 -17.54 -7.91 -18.89
C LYS A 102 -18.24 -9.27 -19.01
N LYS A 103 -17.89 -10.23 -18.14
CA LYS A 103 -18.48 -11.57 -18.14
C LYS A 103 -19.84 -11.62 -17.44
N TYR A 104 -20.01 -10.84 -16.38
CA TYR A 104 -21.23 -10.79 -15.56
C TYR A 104 -21.79 -9.37 -15.52
N PRO A 105 -22.35 -8.86 -16.64
CA PRO A 105 -22.80 -7.46 -16.75
C PRO A 105 -23.94 -7.12 -15.78
N ASP A 106 -24.77 -8.11 -15.44
CA ASP A 106 -25.92 -7.94 -14.55
C ASP A 106 -25.57 -8.13 -13.06
N TYR A 107 -24.30 -8.40 -12.73
CA TYR A 107 -23.87 -8.62 -11.35
C TYR A 107 -23.40 -7.34 -10.70
N LYS A 108 -23.70 -7.20 -9.40
CA LYS A 108 -23.01 -6.24 -8.53
C LYS A 108 -21.64 -6.81 -8.16
N ILE A 109 -20.62 -6.41 -8.91
CA ILE A 109 -19.23 -6.84 -8.69
C ILE A 109 -18.46 -5.74 -7.98
N THR A 110 -17.89 -6.09 -6.83
CA THR A 110 -17.07 -5.21 -5.99
C THR A 110 -15.76 -5.89 -5.65
N PHE A 111 -14.78 -5.09 -5.24
CA PHE A 111 -13.62 -5.64 -4.55
C PHE A 111 -13.48 -4.97 -3.19
N SER A 112 -12.85 -5.70 -2.28
CA SER A 112 -12.50 -5.22 -0.96
C SER A 112 -11.05 -5.55 -0.71
N ASN A 113 -10.27 -4.54 -0.37
CA ASN A 113 -8.95 -4.77 0.21
C ASN A 113 -9.08 -5.16 1.70
N GLU A 114 -10.30 -5.20 2.23
CA GLU A 114 -10.63 -5.43 3.64
C GLU A 114 -10.64 -6.94 3.97
N GLY A 115 -9.45 -7.53 3.93
CA GLY A 115 -8.85 -8.24 5.07
C GLY A 115 -7.71 -7.42 5.70
N TRP A 116 -7.57 -6.16 5.28
CA TRP A 116 -6.62 -5.13 5.72
C TRP A 116 -7.35 -3.82 6.08
N ILE A 117 -8.38 -3.95 6.93
CA ILE A 117 -9.08 -2.90 7.71
C ILE A 117 -10.39 -2.38 7.10
N LEU A 118 -11.40 -2.36 7.97
CA LEU A 118 -12.76 -1.81 7.85
C LEU A 118 -12.83 -0.39 7.25
N SER A 119 -13.94 -0.15 6.57
CA SER A 119 -14.54 1.14 6.18
C SER A 119 -14.12 1.69 4.81
N ALA A 120 -14.81 1.14 3.81
CA ALA A 120 -15.03 1.73 2.50
C ALA A 120 -15.43 3.21 2.57
N SER A 121 -14.48 4.08 2.24
CA SER A 121 -14.67 5.31 1.48
C SER A 121 -13.30 5.82 1.04
N ASN A 122 -12.77 5.31 -0.07
CA ASN A 122 -12.02 6.10 -1.05
C ASN A 122 -11.55 5.24 -2.23
N ILE A 123 -12.09 5.60 -3.38
CA ILE A 123 -11.80 5.11 -4.72
C ILE A 123 -10.34 5.47 -5.08
N LEU A 124 -9.60 4.57 -5.75
CA LEU A 124 -8.23 4.75 -6.27
C LEU A 124 -7.12 5.01 -5.22
N HIS A 125 -6.65 3.98 -4.51
CA HIS A 125 -5.43 4.12 -3.70
C HIS A 125 -4.15 3.79 -4.50
N SER A 126 -3.79 4.68 -5.42
CA SER A 126 -2.38 5.13 -5.43
C SER A 126 -2.03 5.48 -3.99
N MET A 127 -0.87 5.10 -3.43
CA MET A 127 -0.49 5.60 -2.09
C MET A 127 -0.73 7.12 -2.08
N SER A 128 -1.80 7.54 -1.42
CA SER A 128 -2.13 8.95 -1.31
C SER A 128 -1.23 9.50 -0.22
N LEU A 129 -0.91 10.79 -0.31
CA LEU A 129 -0.16 11.43 0.77
C LEU A 129 -0.89 11.28 2.11
N GLU A 130 -2.21 11.13 2.13
CA GLU A 130 -3.03 11.00 3.33
C GLU A 130 -2.68 9.74 4.15
N ASN A 131 -2.26 8.65 3.49
CA ASN A 131 -1.91 7.41 4.19
C ASN A 131 -0.57 7.44 4.92
N ILE A 132 0.31 8.38 4.57
CA ILE A 132 1.59 8.53 5.27
C ILE A 132 1.30 9.26 6.58
N PRO A 133 1.61 8.73 7.77
CA PRO A 133 1.35 9.48 9.00
C PRO A 133 2.11 10.81 9.03
N ASP A 134 1.43 11.91 9.37
CA ASP A 134 2.06 13.24 9.49
C ASP A 134 3.15 13.25 10.57
N VAL A 135 2.95 12.48 11.64
CA VAL A 135 3.91 12.33 12.74
C VAL A 135 4.01 10.86 13.11
N ASP A 136 5.23 10.35 13.12
CA ASP A 136 5.57 9.04 13.67
C ASP A 136 6.84 9.15 14.52
N ILE A 137 6.67 9.03 15.83
CA ILE A 137 7.74 9.24 16.81
C ILE A 137 7.60 8.22 17.94
N ASP A 138 8.71 7.91 18.60
CA ASP A 138 8.69 7.05 19.77
C ASP A 138 7.79 7.61 20.90
N PRO A 139 7.11 6.73 21.65
CA PRO A 139 6.06 7.11 22.59
C PRO A 139 6.55 7.86 23.83
N GLU A 140 7.87 7.87 24.08
CA GLU A 140 8.47 8.60 25.20
C GLU A 140 9.99 8.73 25.02
N GLY A 141 10.63 9.55 25.86
CA GLY A 141 12.08 9.71 26.02
C GLY A 141 12.72 10.74 25.09
N LEU A 142 14.06 10.75 25.08
CA LEU A 142 14.87 11.69 24.31
C LEU A 142 15.44 11.02 23.06
N PHE A 143 15.16 11.57 21.89
CA PHE A 143 15.59 11.01 20.61
C PHE A 143 15.78 12.07 19.54
N LYS A 144 16.49 11.69 18.47
CA LYS A 144 16.66 12.54 17.28
C LYS A 144 15.39 12.51 16.45
N TYR A 145 15.09 13.62 15.78
CA TYR A 145 14.01 13.69 14.81
C TYR A 145 14.45 14.42 13.53
N ILE A 146 13.77 14.12 12.42
CA ILE A 146 13.87 14.87 11.17
C ILE A 146 12.49 15.30 10.69
N MET A 147 12.47 16.41 9.96
CA MET A 147 11.31 16.85 9.20
C MET A 147 11.57 16.59 7.71
N ILE A 148 10.60 15.97 7.04
CA ILE A 148 10.73 15.53 5.66
C ILE A 148 9.59 16.15 4.85
N LYS A 149 9.93 16.76 3.71
CA LYS A 149 8.97 17.10 2.67
C LYS A 149 8.76 15.88 1.78
N VAL A 150 7.54 15.42 1.69
CA VAL A 150 7.12 14.29 0.84
C VAL A 150 6.33 14.84 -0.33
N THR A 151 6.76 14.51 -1.55
CA THR A 151 6.09 14.90 -2.78
C THR A 151 5.61 13.65 -3.51
N SER A 152 4.31 13.56 -3.79
CA SER A 152 3.74 12.50 -4.62
C SER A 152 4.25 12.63 -6.06
N LYS A 153 4.86 11.60 -6.61
CA LYS A 153 5.37 11.64 -8.00
C LYS A 153 4.24 11.63 -9.03
N SER A 154 3.07 11.08 -8.70
CA SER A 154 1.92 11.01 -9.61
C SER A 154 1.15 12.32 -9.68
N THR A 155 1.00 13.02 -8.55
CA THR A 155 0.14 14.21 -8.45
C THR A 155 0.92 15.51 -8.30
N GLY A 156 2.21 15.46 -7.91
CA GLY A 156 2.98 16.64 -7.52
C GLY A 156 2.59 17.24 -6.17
N ASN A 157 1.54 16.71 -5.51
CA ASN A 157 1.11 17.17 -4.20
C ASN A 157 2.20 16.95 -3.16
N GLU A 158 2.23 17.80 -2.14
CA GLU A 158 3.30 17.82 -1.15
C GLU A 158 2.75 17.91 0.27
N LYS A 159 3.46 17.29 1.22
CA LYS A 159 3.23 17.54 2.64
C LYS A 159 4.51 17.40 3.45
N TRP A 160 4.45 17.83 4.71
CA TRP A 160 5.54 17.69 5.67
C TRP A 160 5.19 16.63 6.70
N ILE A 161 6.19 15.80 7.02
CA ILE A 161 6.07 14.77 8.05
C ILE A 161 7.20 14.89 9.07
N VAL A 162 6.95 14.43 10.29
CA VAL A 162 7.92 14.35 11.40
C VAL A 162 8.20 12.89 11.70
N ARG A 163 9.49 12.54 11.80
CA ARG A 163 9.97 11.19 12.12
C ARG A 163 11.02 11.25 13.21
N GLY A 164 10.94 10.40 14.25
CA GLY A 164 11.91 10.43 15.35
C GLY A 164 11.89 9.19 16.24
N TYR A 165 13.02 8.51 16.35
CA TYR A 165 13.11 7.21 17.00
C TYR A 165 14.37 7.09 17.87
N LYS A 166 14.27 6.47 19.04
CA LYS A 166 15.36 6.22 19.98
C LYS A 166 16.43 5.30 19.41
N HIS A 167 16.03 4.28 18.64
CA HIS A 167 16.98 3.33 18.04
C HIS A 167 17.84 3.96 16.95
N CYS A 168 17.42 5.07 16.36
CA CYS A 168 18.18 5.78 15.35
C CYS A 168 19.25 6.69 15.99
N LYS A 169 20.50 6.19 16.02
CA LYS A 169 21.64 6.95 16.55
C LYS A 169 21.90 8.27 15.80
N TRP A 170 21.61 8.30 14.49
CA TRP A 170 21.86 9.43 13.60
C TRP A 170 20.61 9.83 12.82
N HIS A 171 20.47 11.13 12.49
CA HIS A 171 19.39 11.65 11.64
C HIS A 171 19.31 10.97 10.27
N LYS A 172 20.47 10.56 9.72
CA LYS A 172 20.55 9.81 8.46
C LYS A 172 19.79 8.48 8.53
N ASN A 173 19.86 7.78 9.67
CA ASN A 173 19.19 6.48 9.80
C ASN A 173 17.67 6.63 9.82
N ILE A 174 17.15 7.71 10.42
CA ILE A 174 15.72 8.02 10.38
C ILE A 174 15.28 8.25 8.93
N PHE A 175 16.10 8.98 8.14
CA PHE A 175 15.79 9.26 6.74
C PHE A 175 15.82 7.99 5.88
N GLU A 176 16.87 7.18 5.99
CA GLU A 176 17.00 5.89 5.27
C GLU A 176 15.87 4.92 5.62
N GLN A 177 15.46 4.89 6.89
CA GLN A 177 14.32 4.08 7.33
C GLN A 177 13.02 4.61 6.71
N THR A 178 12.80 5.92 6.72
CA THR A 178 11.60 6.53 6.14
C THR A 178 11.51 6.31 4.63
N GLU A 179 12.63 6.35 3.91
CA GLU A 179 12.70 6.05 2.47
C GLU A 179 12.24 4.61 2.18
N LYS A 180 12.62 3.65 3.03
CA LYS A 180 12.18 2.26 2.90
C LYS A 180 10.71 2.08 3.22
N GLU A 181 10.20 2.76 4.25
CA GLU A 181 8.80 2.68 4.69
C GLU A 181 7.84 3.27 3.65
N ILE A 182 8.18 4.43 3.08
CA ILE A 182 7.31 5.15 2.14
C ILE A 182 7.42 4.61 0.70
N GLY A 183 8.58 4.05 0.34
CA GLY A 183 8.80 3.45 -0.97
C GLY A 183 9.01 4.47 -2.11
N SER A 184 9.06 3.97 -3.34
CA SER A 184 9.54 4.71 -4.51
C SER A 184 8.50 5.61 -5.19
N SER A 185 7.22 5.52 -4.80
CA SER A 185 6.12 6.33 -5.35
C SER A 185 6.17 7.80 -4.96
N PHE A 186 7.01 8.15 -3.98
CA PHE A 186 7.19 9.51 -3.48
C PHE A 186 8.63 9.98 -3.63
N SER A 187 8.80 11.30 -3.71
CA SER A 187 10.09 11.97 -3.57
C SER A 187 10.19 12.52 -2.15
N LEU A 188 11.26 12.19 -1.44
CA LEU A 188 11.48 12.61 -0.07
C LEU A 188 12.65 13.59 -0.02
N LYS A 189 12.46 14.71 0.67
CA LYS A 189 13.52 15.68 0.96
C LYS A 189 13.57 15.96 2.46
N CYS A 190 14.67 15.57 3.12
CA CYS A 190 14.93 15.99 4.48
C CYS A 190 15.15 17.51 4.50
N VAL A 191 14.32 18.25 5.23
CA VAL A 191 14.35 19.73 5.31
C VAL A 191 14.96 20.24 6.62
N GLY A 192 15.52 19.33 7.43
CA GLY A 192 16.19 19.62 8.68
C GLY A 192 15.88 18.58 9.75
N GLY A 193 16.44 18.78 10.94
CA GLY A 193 16.11 17.96 12.10
C GLY A 193 16.51 18.62 13.42
N GLY A 194 16.47 17.82 14.48
CA GLY A 194 16.84 18.21 15.84
C GLY A 194 16.65 17.04 16.79
N ARG A 195 16.22 17.32 18.01
CA ARG A 195 15.83 16.36 19.04
C ARG A 195 14.43 16.63 19.55
N ILE A 196 13.82 15.58 20.06
CA ILE A 196 12.57 15.61 20.78
C ILE A 196 12.83 14.99 22.16
N ASN A 197 12.38 15.67 23.20
CA ASN A 197 12.16 15.07 24.52
C ASN A 197 10.64 14.89 24.71
N HIS A 198 10.20 13.63 24.78
CA HIS A 198 8.80 13.24 24.89
C HIS A 198 8.51 12.68 26.30
N GLU A 199 7.75 13.42 27.08
CA GLU A 199 7.39 13.06 28.46
C GLU A 199 5.86 12.86 28.56
N PRO A 200 5.34 11.66 28.24
CA PRO A 200 3.90 11.43 28.19
C PRO A 200 3.22 11.60 29.56
N GLN A 201 3.93 11.29 30.65
CA GLN A 201 3.44 11.48 32.02
C GLN A 201 3.12 12.95 32.34
N LYS A 202 3.85 13.88 31.73
CA LYS A 202 3.64 15.33 31.87
C LYS A 202 2.80 15.91 30.73
N LYS A 203 2.37 15.07 29.77
CA LYS A 203 1.81 15.49 28.49
C LYS A 203 2.66 16.60 27.85
N SER A 204 3.98 16.42 27.80
CA SER A 204 4.89 17.46 27.29
C SER A 204 5.85 16.94 26.23
N LEU A 205 6.09 17.78 25.24
CA LEU A 205 7.07 17.57 24.17
C LEU A 205 7.94 18.83 24.04
N LEU A 206 9.26 18.65 24.03
CA LEU A 206 10.20 19.72 23.70
C LEU A 206 10.93 19.37 22.40
N VAL A 207 10.79 20.22 21.39
CA VAL A 207 11.47 20.11 20.10
C VAL A 207 12.66 21.07 20.08
N TYR A 208 13.89 20.60 19.88
CA TYR A 208 15.05 21.50 19.99
C TYR A 208 16.29 21.05 19.21
N GLY A 209 17.30 21.92 19.18
CA GLY A 209 18.61 21.64 18.57
C GLY A 209 18.56 21.43 17.05
N TYR A 210 19.55 20.72 16.50
CA TYR A 210 19.69 20.63 15.04
C TYR A 210 20.21 19.27 14.57
N SER A 211 20.08 18.99 13.27
CA SER A 211 20.79 17.90 12.61
C SER A 211 22.15 18.39 12.12
N GLN A 212 23.23 17.71 12.51
CA GLN A 212 24.58 18.04 12.01
C GLN A 212 24.66 17.92 10.47
N ARG A 213 23.86 17.03 9.87
CA ARG A 213 23.87 16.78 8.42
C ARG A 213 22.87 17.65 7.65
N TYR A 214 21.71 17.91 8.24
CA TYR A 214 20.57 18.52 7.53
C TYR A 214 20.25 19.93 8.01
N GLY A 215 20.99 20.45 9.01
CA GLY A 215 20.69 21.71 9.66
C GLY A 215 19.47 21.64 10.59
N PRO A 216 19.08 22.78 11.20
CA PRO A 216 17.87 22.88 12.00
C PRO A 216 16.64 22.79 11.10
N ALA A 217 15.65 21.99 11.51
CA ALA A 217 14.31 22.09 10.93
C ALA A 217 13.63 23.39 11.40
N LYS A 218 12.60 23.84 10.68
CA LYS A 218 11.68 24.87 11.19
C LYS A 218 10.85 24.28 12.33
N HIS A 219 11.30 24.42 13.57
CA HIS A 219 10.71 23.73 14.71
C HIS A 219 9.26 24.11 14.96
N GLU A 220 8.87 25.33 14.63
CA GLU A 220 7.49 25.80 14.63
C GLU A 220 6.59 24.90 13.79
N GLN A 221 7.04 24.50 12.59
CA GLN A 221 6.28 23.62 11.71
C GLN A 221 6.19 22.21 12.27
N ALA A 222 7.27 21.70 12.88
CA ALA A 222 7.27 20.41 13.54
C ALA A 222 6.31 20.39 14.75
N VAL A 223 6.32 21.45 15.57
CA VAL A 223 5.39 21.63 16.70
C VAL A 223 3.95 21.68 16.21
N ASN A 224 3.64 22.37 15.12
CA ASN A 224 2.28 22.39 14.56
C ASN A 224 1.78 20.99 14.17
N LEU A 225 2.64 20.15 13.57
CA LEU A 225 2.28 18.76 13.24
C LEU A 225 2.13 17.89 14.49
N LEU A 226 3.04 18.06 15.46
CA LEU A 226 2.99 17.36 16.75
C LEU A 226 1.73 17.74 17.54
N GLN A 227 1.33 19.02 17.55
CA GLN A 227 0.15 19.50 18.27
C GLN A 227 -1.13 18.93 17.69
N LYS A 228 -1.19 18.72 16.37
CA LYS A 228 -2.31 18.01 15.74
C LYS A 228 -2.43 16.55 16.20
N LYS A 229 -1.29 15.86 16.39
CA LYS A 229 -1.27 14.46 16.88
C LYS A 229 -1.48 14.35 18.39
N TYR A 230 -1.01 15.33 19.16
CA TYR A 230 -1.13 15.38 20.62
C TYR A 230 -1.81 16.69 21.07
N PRO A 231 -3.12 16.86 20.84
CA PRO A 231 -3.83 18.12 21.10
C PRO A 231 -3.73 18.59 22.55
N GLU A 232 -3.72 17.64 23.47
CA GLU A 232 -3.68 17.85 24.93
C GLU A 232 -2.28 18.08 25.49
N TYR A 233 -1.24 18.03 24.66
CA TYR A 233 0.14 18.16 25.13
C TYR A 233 0.57 19.63 25.13
N LYS A 234 1.39 20.00 26.13
CA LYS A 234 2.19 21.22 26.08
C LYS A 234 3.42 20.95 25.22
N ILE A 235 3.41 21.47 24.00
CA ILE A 235 4.50 21.29 23.05
C ILE A 235 5.23 22.62 22.86
N THR A 236 6.53 22.64 23.15
CA THR A 236 7.37 23.83 23.00
C THR A 236 8.55 23.54 22.10
N TYR A 237 9.19 24.59 21.60
CA TYR A 237 10.44 24.46 20.86
C TYR A 237 11.49 25.46 21.31
N SER A 238 12.75 25.16 21.01
CA SER A 238 13.89 26.07 21.14
C SER A 238 14.90 25.78 20.04
N TYR A 239 15.55 26.79 19.48
CA TYR A 239 16.68 26.60 18.57
C TYR A 239 18.01 26.37 19.31
N ASP A 240 18.00 26.50 20.64
CA ASP A 240 19.15 26.25 21.48
C ASP A 240 19.29 24.77 21.85
N GLY A 241 20.50 24.39 22.26
CA GLY A 241 20.83 23.04 22.70
C GLY A 241 21.21 22.09 21.55
N TYR A 242 21.67 20.88 21.92
CA TYR A 242 21.99 19.81 20.98
C TYR A 242 21.32 18.51 21.34
#